data_AF-A0A5J4RLN8-F1
#
_entry.id   AF-A0A5J4RLN8-F1
#
_cell.length_a   1.000
_cell.length_b   1.000
_cell.length_c   1.000
_cell.angle_alpha   90.00
_cell.angle_beta   90.00
_cell.angle_gamma   90.00
#
_symmetry.space_group_name_H-M   'P 1'
#
loop_
_entity.id
_entity.type
_entity.pdbx_description
1 polymer ?
#
loop_
_entity_poly.entity_id
_entity_poly.type
_entity_poly.pdbx_seq_one_letter_code
_entity_poly.pdbx_strand_id
1 'polypeptide(L)'
;MRDNELLQRLSKEKDLRAFRDWQIITAVQTHTGKKAEETASVLGVNISKVYHTIQQYNQLGPSWRTSRKRGGRREARSLMTLKKSRKC
;
A
#
# COMPACT_ATOMS: atom_id res chain seq x y z
N MET A 1 2.44 24.02 -0.29
CA MET A 1 2.52 23.75 -1.75
C MET A 1 2.53 22.27 -2.14
N ARG A 2 2.63 21.30 -1.21
CA ARG A 2 2.56 19.85 -1.55
C ARG A 2 1.13 19.31 -1.68
N ASP A 3 0.15 19.95 -1.06
CA ASP A 3 -1.23 19.43 -0.97
C ASP A 3 -1.97 19.44 -2.33
N ASN A 4 -1.69 20.42 -3.19
CA ASN A 4 -2.38 20.58 -4.47
C ASN A 4 -2.04 19.46 -5.48
N GLU A 5 -0.81 18.93 -5.48
CA GLU A 5 -0.43 17.85 -6.40
C GLU A 5 -1.11 16.52 -6.04
N LEU A 6 -1.25 16.24 -4.73
CA LEU A 6 -1.94 15.05 -4.26
C LEU A 6 -3.43 15.09 -4.58
N LEU A 7 -4.08 16.24 -4.40
CA LEU A 7 -5.49 16.41 -4.75
C LEU A 7 -5.72 16.27 -6.26
N GLN A 8 -4.83 16.80 -7.10
CA GLN A 8 -4.91 16.59 -8.55
C GLN A 8 -4.67 15.15 -8.98
N ARG A 9 -3.82 14.40 -8.27
CA ARG A 9 -3.65 12.95 -8.51
C ARG A 9 -4.89 12.16 -8.07
N LEU A 10 -5.43 12.50 -6.90
CA LEU A 10 -6.63 11.89 -6.35
C LEU A 10 -7.83 12.06 -7.31
N SER A 11 -8.00 13.25 -7.89
CA SER A 11 -9.13 13.52 -8.81
C SER A 11 -9.01 12.82 -10.17
N LYS A 12 -7.79 12.45 -10.58
CA LYS A 12 -7.52 11.74 -11.84
C LYS A 12 -7.54 10.21 -11.70
N GLU A 13 -7.50 9.71 -10.47
CA GLU A 13 -7.42 8.28 -10.17
C GLU A 13 -8.77 7.59 -10.43
N LYS A 14 -8.77 6.58 -11.32
CA LYS A 14 -9.97 5.82 -11.68
C LYS A 14 -10.10 4.50 -10.91
N ASP A 15 -9.00 4.00 -10.35
CA ASP A 15 -9.01 2.77 -9.55
C ASP A 15 -9.45 3.07 -8.11
N LEU A 16 -10.58 2.50 -7.69
CA LEU A 16 -11.15 2.69 -6.36
C LEU A 16 -10.19 2.32 -5.22
N ARG A 17 -9.34 1.30 -5.41
CA ARG A 17 -8.36 0.89 -4.41
C ARG A 17 -7.21 1.87 -4.37
N ALA A 18 -6.72 2.34 -5.51
CA ALA A 18 -5.67 3.36 -5.56
C ALA A 18 -6.17 4.67 -4.95
N PHE A 19 -7.41 5.05 -5.28
CA PHE A 19 -8.10 6.19 -4.71
C PHE A 19 -8.15 6.12 -3.18
N ARG A 20 -8.59 5.00 -2.61
CA ARG A 20 -8.66 4.81 -1.14
C ARG A 20 -7.29 4.94 -0.47
N ASP A 21 -6.23 4.45 -1.09
CA ASP A 21 -4.88 4.57 -0.52
C ASP A 21 -4.32 5.99 -0.66
N TRP A 22 -4.62 6.68 -1.76
CA TRP A 22 -4.31 8.11 -1.91
C TRP A 22 -5.10 8.95 -0.91
N GLN A 23 -6.37 8.62 -0.60
CA GLN A 23 -7.13 9.29 0.46
C GLN A 23 -6.43 9.17 1.82
N ILE A 24 -5.86 8.00 2.14
CA ILE A 24 -5.08 7.80 3.37
C ILE A 24 -3.84 8.71 3.37
N ILE A 25 -3.07 8.73 2.29
CA ILE A 25 -1.85 9.54 2.20
C ILE A 25 -2.17 11.03 2.32
N THR A 26 -3.19 11.50 1.60
CA THR A 26 -3.62 12.89 1.65
C THR A 26 -4.09 13.27 3.05
N ALA A 27 -4.93 12.46 3.70
CA ALA A 27 -5.44 12.73 5.05
C ALA A 27 -4.31 12.84 6.09
N VAL A 28 -3.28 12.02 5.96
CA VAL A 28 -2.11 12.04 6.87
C VAL A 28 -1.25 13.28 6.63
N GLN A 29 -1.09 13.71 5.38
CA GLN A 29 -0.31 14.92 5.05
C GLN A 29 -1.05 16.21 5.42
N THR A 30 -2.36 16.28 5.18
CA THR A 30 -3.18 17.45 5.52
C THR A 30 -3.39 17.61 7.02
N HIS A 31 -3.31 16.51 7.78
CA HIS A 31 -3.45 16.51 9.23
C HIS A 31 -2.15 16.07 9.91
N THR A 32 -1.07 16.81 9.66
CA THR A 32 0.19 16.64 10.38
C THR A 32 -0.03 16.77 11.89
N GLY A 33 0.22 15.68 12.62
CA GLY A 33 0.05 15.61 14.08
C GLY A 33 -1.17 14.81 14.57
N LYS A 34 -2.10 14.40 13.69
CA LYS A 34 -3.18 13.49 14.09
C LYS A 34 -2.71 12.05 14.16
N LYS A 35 -3.28 11.28 15.10
CA LYS A 35 -2.98 9.85 15.25
C LYS A 35 -3.54 9.06 14.07
N ALA A 36 -2.83 8.02 13.64
CA ALA A 36 -3.29 7.11 12.59
C ALA A 36 -4.65 6.46 12.91
N GLU A 37 -4.98 6.32 14.20
CA GLU A 37 -6.28 5.86 14.72
C GLU A 37 -7.44 6.75 14.25
N GLU A 38 -7.28 8.07 14.34
CA GLU A 38 -8.32 9.03 13.93
C GLU A 38 -8.52 8.97 12.42
N THR A 39 -7.42 8.92 11.66
CA THR A 39 -7.48 8.76 10.19
C THR A 39 -8.16 7.45 9.80
N ALA A 40 -7.85 6.36 10.50
CA ALA A 40 -8.48 5.05 10.29
C ALA A 40 -9.99 5.10 10.55
N SER A 41 -10.40 5.75 11.66
CA SER A 41 -11.80 5.94 12.02
C SER A 41 -12.56 6.78 10.99
N VAL A 42 -12.01 7.93 10.58
CA VAL A 42 -12.64 8.84 9.61
C VAL A 42 -12.80 8.19 8.24
N LEU A 43 -11.79 7.42 7.81
CA LEU A 43 -11.82 6.76 6.50
C LEU A 43 -12.49 5.37 6.53
N GLY A 44 -12.92 4.89 7.70
CA GLY A 44 -13.49 3.55 7.87
C GLY A 44 -12.56 2.45 7.35
N VAL A 45 -11.26 2.55 7.67
CA VAL A 45 -10.24 1.57 7.27
C VAL A 45 -9.53 1.01 8.50
N ASN A 46 -8.99 -0.21 8.38
CA ASN A 46 -8.18 -0.77 9.45
C ASN A 46 -6.90 0.06 9.63
N ILE A 47 -6.51 0.32 10.88
CA ILE A 47 -5.31 1.07 11.24
C ILE A 47 -4.03 0.45 10.66
N SER A 48 -3.93 -0.88 10.61
CA SER A 48 -2.78 -1.56 10.00
C SER A 48 -2.63 -1.19 8.53
N LYS A 49 -3.75 -0.98 7.82
CA LYS A 49 -3.73 -0.54 6.43
C LYS A 49 -3.19 0.88 6.30
N VAL A 50 -3.54 1.77 7.23
CA VAL A 50 -3.01 3.14 7.28
C VAL A 50 -1.49 3.10 7.43
N TYR A 51 -0.98 2.38 8.43
CA TYR A 51 0.46 2.24 8.65
C TYR A 51 1.20 1.64 7.45
N HIS A 52 0.71 0.54 6.88
CA HIS A 52 1.36 -0.10 5.74
C HIS A 52 1.38 0.79 4.49
N THR A 53 0.29 1.52 4.22
CA THR A 53 0.22 2.44 3.08
C THR A 53 1.20 3.60 3.25
N ILE A 54 1.27 4.22 4.44
CA ILE A 54 2.21 5.31 4.71
C ILE A 54 3.65 4.81 4.66
N GLN A 55 3.95 3.66 5.24
CA GLN A 55 5.30 3.08 5.24
C GLN A 55 5.77 2.81 3.81
N GLN A 56 4.93 2.22 2.97
CA GLN A 56 5.23 1.97 1.55
C GLN A 56 5.41 3.28 0.78
N TYR A 57 4.56 4.27 1.03
CA TYR A 57 4.68 5.60 0.42
C TYR A 57 5.99 6.30 0.82
N ASN A 58 6.39 6.25 2.08
CA ASN A 58 7.63 6.87 2.55
C ASN A 58 8.88 6.20 1.98
N GLN A 59 8.84 4.89 1.70
CA GLN A 59 9.97 4.14 1.14
C GLN A 59 10.11 4.31 -0.38
N LEU A 60 9.00 4.24 -1.12
CA LEU A 60 9.01 4.18 -2.58
C LEU A 60 8.55 5.50 -3.23
N GLY A 61 8.10 6.45 -2.43
CA GLY A 61 7.59 7.73 -2.90
C GLY A 61 6.32 7.58 -3.75
N PRO A 62 6.03 8.56 -4.63
CA PRO A 62 4.77 8.61 -5.38
C PRO A 62 4.57 7.48 -6.40
N SER A 63 5.59 6.66 -6.67
CA SER A 63 5.56 5.50 -7.58
C SER A 63 5.33 4.16 -6.85
N TRP A 64 5.09 4.16 -5.54
CA TRP A 64 4.86 2.96 -4.72
C TRP A 64 3.69 2.08 -5.22
N ARG A 65 2.69 2.69 -5.84
CA ARG A 65 1.55 1.99 -6.45
C ARG A 65 1.89 1.41 -7.83
N THR A 66 2.72 2.09 -8.61
CA THR A 66 3.17 1.64 -9.94
C THR A 66 4.15 0.48 -9.87
N SER A 67 4.95 0.41 -8.79
CA SER A 67 5.91 -0.68 -8.54
C SER A 67 5.28 -1.96 -7.99
N ARG A 68 4.02 -1.93 -7.52
CA ARG A 68 3.31 -3.16 -7.17
C ARG A 68 2.96 -3.95 -8.43
N LYS A 69 3.84 -4.88 -8.82
CA LYS A 69 3.41 -6.07 -9.56
C LYS A 69 2.42 -6.82 -8.68
N ARG A 70 1.13 -6.70 -9.01
CA ARG A 70 0.04 -7.40 -8.34
C ARG A 70 0.40 -8.88 -8.37
N GLY A 71 0.56 -9.47 -7.19
CA GLY A 71 1.06 -10.83 -7.03
C GLY A 71 0.46 -11.77 -8.07
N GLY A 72 1.30 -12.23 -9.00
CA GLY A 72 0.98 -13.41 -9.76
C GLY A 72 0.69 -14.52 -8.76
N ARG A 73 -0.27 -15.40 -9.10
CA ARG A 73 -0.36 -16.71 -8.48
C ARG A 73 1.07 -17.20 -8.30
N ARG A 74 1.49 -17.56 -7.08
CA ARG A 74 2.83 -18.14 -6.87
C ARG A 74 2.98 -19.17 -7.98
N GLU A 75 3.90 -18.97 -8.92
CA GLU A 75 4.31 -20.08 -9.78
C GLU A 75 4.59 -21.19 -8.80
N ALA A 76 3.92 -22.33 -8.98
CA ALA A 76 3.98 -23.45 -8.06
C ALA A 76 5.43 -23.94 -8.00
N ARG A 77 6.28 -23.29 -7.21
CA ARG A 77 7.54 -23.82 -6.74
C ARG A 77 7.18 -24.82 -5.66
N SER A 78 6.65 -25.95 -6.11
CA SER A 78 6.80 -27.21 -5.42
C SER A 78 8.31 -27.42 -5.24
N LEU A 79 8.80 -27.17 -4.03
CA LEU A 79 10.15 -27.52 -3.60
C LEU A 79 10.21 -29.04 -3.31
N MET A 80 9.81 -29.86 -4.29
CA MET A 80 10.10 -31.30 -4.30
C MET A 80 11.08 -31.58 -5.43
N THR A 81 12.33 -31.18 -5.21
CA THR A 81 13.44 -31.85 -5.89
C THR A 81 13.55 -33.26 -5.32
N LEU A 82 13.03 -34.26 -6.03
CA LEU A 82 13.35 -35.68 -5.81
C LEU A 82 14.81 -35.94 -6.25
N LYS A 83 15.76 -35.39 -5.49
CA LYS A 83 17.13 -35.93 -5.42
C LYS A 83 17.32 -36.58 -4.06
N LYS A 84 16.81 -37.81 -3.98
CA LYS A 84 17.51 -38.99 -3.45
C LYS A 84 18.49 -38.71 -2.29
N SER A 85 18.00 -38.78 -1.05
CA SER A 85 18.82 -39.29 0.05
C SER A 85 18.26 -40.65 0.46
N ARG A 86 19.02 -41.70 0.12
CA ARG A 86 18.96 -43.02 0.75
C ARG A 86 19.57 -42.92 2.16
N LYS A 87 19.16 -43.83 3.05
CA LYS A 87 19.64 -44.13 4.43
C LYS A 87 19.00 -43.25 5.51
N CYS A 88 18.35 -43.77 6.56
CA CYS A 88 18.23 -45.12 7.12
C CYS A 88 16.77 -45.44 7.44
#